data_AF-A0AAZ3QQ88-F1
#
_entry.id   AF-A0AAZ3QQ88-F1
#
_cell.length_a   1.000
_cell.length_b   1.000
_cell.length_c   1.000
_cell.angle_alpha   90.00
_cell.angle_beta   90.00
_cell.angle_gamma   90.00
#
_symmetry.space_group_name_H-M   'P 1'
#
loop_
_entity.id
_entity.type
_entity.pdbx_description
1 polymer ?
#
loop_
_entity_poly.entity_id
_entity_poly.type
_entity_poly.pdbx_seq_one_letter_code
_entity_poly.pdbx_strand_id
1 'polypeptide(L)'
;MSPAIVDARQTAWIYYIYYNQQRFVNYSRDALTGMSEQLEATSRVARQNRLALDMLLASQGGVCKMFGEQCCTFIPNNTSPDGSISKALSGLDALPAEMRTMAGVEESGLFSWLGAWFGKYTGMVVTGCLTLILVFLLLMCCAACIILCFKKSVTDVVKASGMMPLLDAPVGDADTESSFQGRMGLT
;
A
#
# COMPACT_ATOMS: atom_id res chain seq x y z
N MET A 1 -28.62 11.36 16.99
CA MET A 1 -27.30 10.82 16.58
C MET A 1 -27.48 10.22 15.19
N SER A 2 -26.94 10.83 14.13
CA SER A 2 -27.20 10.39 12.76
C SER A 2 -26.58 9.00 12.48
N PRO A 3 -27.28 8.11 11.75
CA PRO A 3 -26.83 6.74 11.47
C PRO A 3 -25.45 6.67 10.78
N ALA A 4 -25.08 7.69 9.99
CA ALA A 4 -23.77 7.79 9.34
C ALA A 4 -22.58 7.91 10.31
N ILE A 5 -22.77 8.48 11.50
CA ILE A 5 -21.69 8.66 12.49
C ILE A 5 -21.35 7.32 13.16
N VAL A 6 -22.37 6.46 13.36
CA VAL A 6 -22.20 5.14 13.98
C VAL A 6 -21.44 4.20 13.04
N ASP A 7 -21.75 4.25 11.74
CA ASP A 7 -21.08 3.45 10.71
C ASP A 7 -19.60 3.84 10.50
N ALA A 8 -19.30 5.16 10.43
CA ALA A 8 -17.93 5.64 10.32
C ALA A 8 -17.07 5.26 11.55
N ARG A 9 -17.66 5.33 12.76
CA ARG A 9 -16.99 4.88 13.98
C ARG A 9 -16.77 3.36 13.97
N GLN A 10 -17.75 2.59 13.47
CA GLN A 10 -17.66 1.15 13.35
C GLN A 10 -16.47 0.74 12.47
N THR A 11 -16.36 1.37 11.32
CA THR A 11 -15.29 1.11 10.36
C THR A 11 -13.91 1.53 10.90
N ALA A 12 -13.84 2.69 11.57
CA ALA A 12 -12.59 3.19 12.14
C ALA A 12 -12.00 2.26 13.22
N TRP A 13 -12.84 1.64 14.07
CA TRP A 13 -12.31 0.71 15.08
C TRP A 13 -11.82 -0.59 14.44
N ILE A 14 -12.45 -1.09 13.38
CA ILE A 14 -12.00 -2.30 12.68
C ILE A 14 -10.58 -2.08 12.13
N TYR A 15 -10.35 -0.94 11.45
CA TYR A 15 -9.03 -0.58 10.96
C TYR A 15 -8.01 -0.41 12.09
N TYR A 16 -8.41 0.18 13.22
CA TYR A 16 -7.55 0.32 14.38
C TYR A 16 -7.12 -1.04 14.94
N ILE A 17 -8.07 -1.97 15.14
CA ILE A 17 -7.75 -3.31 15.64
C ILE A 17 -6.84 -4.06 14.65
N TYR A 18 -7.15 -4.00 13.36
CA TYR A 18 -6.37 -4.64 12.31
C TYR A 18 -4.91 -4.15 12.30
N TYR A 19 -4.71 -2.84 12.35
CA TYR A 19 -3.38 -2.24 12.39
C TYR A 19 -2.59 -2.66 13.63
N ASN A 20 -3.23 -2.67 14.79
CA ASN A 20 -2.61 -3.11 16.04
C ASN A 20 -2.23 -4.59 16.01
N GLN A 21 -3.08 -5.44 15.43
CA GLN A 21 -2.80 -6.86 15.28
C GLN A 21 -1.58 -7.11 14.40
N GLN A 22 -1.50 -6.46 13.23
CA GLN A 22 -0.33 -6.60 12.35
C GLN A 22 0.96 -6.13 13.01
N ARG A 23 0.89 -4.99 13.72
CA ARG A 23 2.03 -4.46 14.46
C ARG A 23 2.49 -5.42 15.57
N PHE A 24 1.55 -6.03 16.29
CA PHE A 24 1.84 -7.02 17.30
C PHE A 24 2.52 -8.26 16.72
N VAL A 25 2.05 -8.77 15.58
CA VAL A 25 2.68 -9.89 14.87
C VAL A 25 4.10 -9.53 14.44
N ASN A 26 4.32 -8.34 13.91
CA ASN A 26 5.66 -7.89 13.49
C ASN A 26 6.64 -7.82 14.67
N TYR A 27 6.24 -7.22 15.79
CA TYR A 27 7.08 -7.19 16.99
C TYR A 27 7.33 -8.58 17.58
N SER A 28 6.31 -9.45 17.56
CA SER A 28 6.44 -10.82 18.04
C SER A 28 7.42 -11.62 17.19
N ARG A 29 7.41 -11.42 15.87
CA ARG A 29 8.35 -12.03 14.93
C ARG A 29 9.79 -11.62 15.26
N ASP A 30 10.04 -10.33 15.40
CA ASP A 30 11.39 -9.82 15.69
C ASP A 30 11.90 -10.33 17.05
N ALA A 31 11.05 -10.31 18.07
CA ALA A 31 11.38 -10.82 19.40
C ALA A 31 11.69 -12.33 19.38
N LEU A 32 10.85 -13.14 18.73
CA LEU A 32 11.05 -14.59 18.62
C LEU A 32 12.30 -14.93 17.80
N THR A 33 12.60 -14.16 16.76
CA THR A 33 13.81 -14.33 15.95
C THR A 33 15.05 -14.11 16.82
N GLY A 34 15.13 -12.98 17.55
CA GLY A 34 16.25 -12.70 18.45
C GLY A 34 16.39 -13.72 19.58
N MET A 35 15.27 -14.17 20.16
CA MET A 35 15.28 -15.25 21.17
C MET A 35 15.80 -16.57 20.60
N SER A 36 15.44 -16.91 19.36
CA SER A 36 15.87 -18.16 18.72
C SER A 36 17.38 -18.21 18.48
N GLU A 37 17.95 -17.09 18.02
CA GLU A 37 19.39 -16.93 17.79
C GLU A 37 20.17 -16.99 19.11
N GLN A 38 19.69 -16.28 20.14
CA GLN A 38 20.31 -16.30 21.46
C GLN A 38 20.25 -17.70 22.10
N LEU A 39 19.12 -18.39 21.98
CA LEU A 39 18.96 -19.74 22.53
C LEU A 39 19.87 -20.74 21.83
N GLU A 40 20.00 -20.64 20.51
CA GLU A 40 20.91 -21.49 19.75
C GLU A 40 22.37 -21.28 20.17
N ALA A 41 22.82 -20.02 20.23
CA ALA A 41 24.18 -19.70 20.68
C ALA A 41 24.44 -20.16 22.12
N THR A 42 23.50 -19.86 23.03
CA THR A 42 23.60 -20.22 24.45
C THR A 42 23.61 -21.73 24.65
N SER A 43 22.79 -22.48 23.90
CA SER A 43 22.76 -23.94 23.97
C SER A 43 24.08 -24.57 23.51
N ARG A 44 24.72 -24.00 22.49
CA ARG A 44 26.04 -24.44 22.00
C ARG A 44 27.12 -24.20 23.05
N VAL A 45 27.15 -23.00 23.63
CA VAL A 45 28.10 -22.66 24.71
C VAL A 45 27.87 -23.55 25.94
N ALA A 46 26.63 -23.81 26.34
CA ALA A 46 26.32 -24.70 27.46
C ALA A 46 26.85 -26.13 27.24
N ARG A 47 26.72 -26.68 26.02
CA ARG A 47 27.28 -27.99 25.66
C ARG A 47 28.81 -27.99 25.68
N GLN A 48 29.44 -26.95 25.14
CA GLN A 48 30.90 -26.80 25.15
C GLN A 48 31.43 -26.68 26.59
N ASN A 49 30.79 -25.87 27.42
CA ASN A 49 31.14 -25.71 28.84
C ASN A 49 31.04 -27.03 29.58
N ARG A 50 29.99 -27.82 29.31
CA ARG A 50 29.82 -29.14 29.91
C ARG A 50 30.97 -30.09 29.53
N LEU A 51 31.33 -30.13 28.25
CA LEU A 51 32.45 -30.95 27.78
C LEU A 51 33.78 -30.55 28.44
N ALA A 52 34.05 -29.24 28.54
CA ALA A 52 35.25 -28.73 29.19
C ALA A 52 35.28 -29.09 30.69
N LEU A 53 34.16 -28.93 31.40
CA LEU A 53 34.04 -29.32 32.80
C LEU A 53 34.18 -30.84 32.98
N ASP A 54 33.65 -31.64 32.07
CA ASP A 54 33.81 -33.10 32.10
C ASP A 54 35.28 -33.52 31.91
N MET A 55 36.04 -32.83 31.05
CA MET A 55 37.49 -33.05 30.92
C MET A 55 38.26 -32.66 32.18
N LEU A 56 37.93 -31.51 32.78
CA LEU A 56 38.57 -31.06 34.03
C LEU A 56 38.25 -31.99 35.22
N LEU A 57 37.03 -32.52 35.26
CA LEU A 57 36.56 -33.42 36.30
C LEU A 57 36.76 -34.90 35.95
N ALA A 58 37.57 -35.22 34.94
CA ALA A 58 37.75 -36.60 34.47
C ALA A 58 38.22 -37.55 35.59
N SER A 59 39.08 -37.09 36.50
CA SER A 59 39.53 -37.86 37.67
C SER A 59 38.45 -38.09 38.73
N GLN A 60 37.46 -37.19 38.79
CA GLN A 60 36.31 -37.24 39.71
C GLN A 60 35.08 -37.90 39.07
N GLY A 61 35.19 -38.37 37.82
CA GLY A 61 34.12 -39.00 37.04
C GLY A 61 33.17 -38.03 36.33
N GLY A 62 33.62 -36.81 36.06
CA GLY A 62 32.91 -35.79 35.30
C GLY A 62 31.83 -35.06 36.08
N VAL A 63 31.17 -34.12 35.41
CA VAL A 63 30.02 -33.35 35.92
C VAL A 63 28.89 -34.30 36.31
N CYS A 64 28.72 -35.41 35.60
CA CYS A 64 27.60 -36.31 35.84
C CYS A 64 27.65 -37.04 37.18
N LYS A 65 28.84 -37.46 37.60
CA LYS A 65 29.01 -38.14 38.89
C LYS A 65 28.77 -37.20 40.07
N MET A 66 28.97 -35.89 39.89
CA MET A 66 28.71 -34.88 40.92
C MET A 66 27.22 -34.54 41.08
N PHE A 67 26.49 -34.43 39.96
CA PHE A 67 25.07 -34.03 39.96
C PHE A 67 24.08 -35.22 39.93
N GLY A 68 24.56 -36.45 39.77
CA GLY A 68 23.74 -37.66 39.84
C GLY A 68 22.61 -37.67 38.81
N GLU A 69 21.38 -37.90 39.23
CA GLU A 69 20.21 -38.00 38.32
C GLU A 69 19.79 -36.67 37.68
N GLN A 70 20.24 -35.52 38.20
CA GLN A 70 19.96 -34.21 37.61
C GLN A 70 20.92 -33.87 36.45
N CYS A 71 21.90 -34.72 36.22
CA CYS A 71 22.85 -34.62 35.13
C CYS A 71 22.21 -34.94 33.77
N CYS A 72 22.74 -34.36 32.68
CA CYS A 72 22.46 -34.77 31.30
C CYS A 72 21.01 -34.54 30.84
N THR A 73 20.42 -33.40 31.20
CA THR A 73 19.19 -32.94 30.56
C THR A 73 19.46 -32.69 29.06
N PHE A 74 18.76 -33.41 28.20
CA PHE A 74 18.84 -33.19 26.75
C PHE A 74 18.33 -31.78 26.41
N ILE A 75 19.17 -30.97 25.76
CA ILE A 75 18.77 -29.64 25.28
C ILE A 75 18.14 -29.82 23.89
N PRO A 76 16.81 -29.67 23.74
CA PRO A 76 16.14 -29.83 22.45
C PRO A 76 16.58 -28.74 21.47
N ASN A 77 16.85 -29.14 20.22
CA ASN A 77 17.19 -28.19 19.15
C ASN A 77 15.92 -27.65 18.48
N ASN A 78 15.19 -26.79 19.18
CA ASN A 78 13.95 -26.18 18.67
C ASN A 78 14.19 -25.08 17.60
N THR A 79 15.43 -24.64 17.42
CA THR A 79 15.84 -23.63 16.43
C THR A 79 16.18 -24.26 15.06
N SER A 80 16.20 -25.60 14.96
CA SER A 80 16.33 -26.32 13.68
C SER A 80 15.22 -25.90 12.68
N PRO A 81 15.42 -26.04 11.35
CA PRO A 81 14.37 -25.74 10.35
C PRO A 81 13.04 -26.48 10.61
N ASP A 82 13.09 -27.69 11.16
CA ASP A 82 11.89 -28.46 11.54
C ASP A 82 11.44 -28.27 13.00
N GLY A 83 12.17 -27.41 13.73
CA GLY A 83 11.97 -27.11 15.13
C GLY A 83 10.70 -26.30 15.40
N SER A 84 10.22 -26.36 16.63
CA SER A 84 8.98 -25.68 17.04
C SER A 84 9.06 -24.15 16.89
N ILE A 85 10.24 -23.56 17.11
CA ILE A 85 10.44 -22.10 16.99
C ILE A 85 10.43 -21.68 15.52
N SER A 86 11.07 -22.44 14.64
CA SER A 86 11.08 -22.16 13.19
C SER A 86 9.68 -22.30 12.57
N LYS A 87 8.91 -23.31 13.01
CA LYS A 87 7.50 -23.46 12.62
C LYS A 87 6.62 -22.31 13.09
N ALA A 88 6.82 -21.86 14.33
CA ALA A 88 6.11 -20.70 14.85
C ALA A 88 6.45 -19.44 14.03
N LEU A 89 7.73 -19.17 13.77
CA LEU A 89 8.17 -18.04 12.92
C LEU A 89 7.58 -18.12 11.51
N SER A 90 7.57 -19.30 10.89
CA SER A 90 6.95 -19.51 9.56
C SER A 90 5.45 -19.23 9.58
N GLY A 91 4.75 -19.61 10.65
CA GLY A 91 3.34 -19.27 10.85
C GLY A 91 3.11 -17.76 11.05
N LEU A 92 3.99 -17.09 11.80
CA LEU A 92 3.96 -15.63 11.94
C LEU A 92 4.22 -14.92 10.60
N ASP A 93 5.04 -15.49 9.71
CA ASP A 93 5.31 -14.94 8.37
C ASP A 93 4.13 -15.13 7.40
N ALA A 94 3.38 -16.22 7.54
CA ALA A 94 2.19 -16.49 6.72
C ALA A 94 0.97 -15.65 7.14
N LEU A 95 0.83 -15.35 8.43
CA LEU A 95 -0.34 -14.66 9.01
C LEU A 95 -0.68 -13.32 8.32
N PRO A 96 0.29 -12.41 8.06
CA PRO A 96 0.00 -11.13 7.41
C PRO A 96 -0.46 -11.28 5.96
N ALA A 97 -0.07 -12.35 5.27
CA ALA A 97 -0.51 -12.63 3.90
C ALA A 97 -1.95 -13.14 3.91
N GLU A 98 -2.27 -14.06 4.81
CA GLU A 98 -3.65 -14.56 5.00
C GLU A 98 -4.61 -13.45 5.45
N MET A 99 -4.16 -12.55 6.34
CA MET A 99 -4.97 -11.40 6.74
C MET A 99 -5.25 -10.45 5.56
N ARG A 100 -4.30 -10.28 4.64
CA ARG A 100 -4.51 -9.46 3.43
C ARG A 100 -5.50 -10.08 2.46
N THR A 101 -5.47 -11.41 2.29
CA THR A 101 -6.42 -12.10 1.40
C THR A 101 -7.83 -12.08 1.98
N MET A 102 -7.98 -12.23 3.30
CA MET A 102 -9.27 -12.16 4.00
C MET A 102 -9.83 -10.73 4.09
N ALA A 103 -8.96 -9.70 4.14
CA ALA A 103 -9.38 -8.31 4.22
C ALA A 103 -10.00 -7.76 2.92
N GLY A 104 -10.10 -8.56 1.86
CA GLY A 104 -10.80 -8.15 0.65
C GLY A 104 -10.18 -6.90 0.01
N VAL A 105 -8.86 -6.68 0.19
CA VAL A 105 -8.06 -5.86 -0.75
C VAL A 105 -7.90 -6.68 -2.03
N GLU A 106 -9.05 -7.00 -2.58
CA GLU A 106 -9.24 -7.42 -3.92
C GLU A 106 -9.01 -6.14 -4.76
N GLU A 107 -7.81 -6.00 -5.32
CA GLU A 107 -7.73 -5.39 -6.66
C GLU A 107 -8.71 -6.10 -7.63
N SER A 108 -9.14 -7.31 -7.29
CA SER A 108 -10.25 -8.08 -7.86
C SER A 108 -11.67 -7.54 -7.58
N GLY A 109 -11.95 -6.62 -6.65
CA GLY A 109 -13.35 -6.28 -6.33
C GLY A 109 -14.03 -5.51 -7.46
N LEU A 110 -13.27 -4.63 -8.11
CA LEU A 110 -13.70 -3.83 -9.27
C LEU A 110 -13.30 -4.46 -10.62
N PHE A 111 -12.25 -5.29 -10.64
CA PHE A 111 -11.71 -5.91 -11.86
C PHE A 111 -11.80 -7.45 -11.87
N SER A 112 -12.55 -8.11 -10.97
CA SER A 112 -12.68 -9.58 -10.95
C SER A 112 -13.23 -10.13 -12.24
N TRP A 113 -14.21 -9.44 -12.82
CA TRP A 113 -14.77 -9.76 -14.14
C TRP A 113 -13.68 -9.71 -15.22
N LEU A 114 -12.74 -8.76 -15.13
CA LEU A 114 -11.59 -8.65 -16.03
C LEU A 114 -10.56 -9.77 -15.75
N GLY A 115 -10.41 -10.15 -14.49
CA GLY A 115 -9.61 -11.28 -14.02
C GLY A 115 -10.03 -12.61 -14.61
N ALA A 116 -11.34 -12.83 -14.80
CA ALA A 116 -11.86 -14.03 -15.46
C ALA A 116 -11.43 -14.15 -16.94
N TRP A 117 -11.16 -13.02 -17.60
CA TRP A 117 -10.75 -12.96 -19.01
C TRP A 117 -9.23 -12.87 -19.20
N PHE A 118 -8.52 -12.16 -18.32
CA PHE A 118 -7.09 -11.86 -18.47
C PHE A 118 -6.18 -12.61 -17.47
N GLY A 119 -6.76 -13.31 -16.50
CA GLY A 119 -6.05 -14.16 -15.55
C GLY A 119 -4.88 -13.43 -14.87
N LYS A 120 -3.68 -13.99 -15.01
CA LYS A 120 -2.45 -13.46 -14.38
C LYS A 120 -2.02 -12.08 -14.90
N TYR A 121 -2.52 -11.64 -16.06
CA TYR A 121 -2.09 -10.38 -16.70
C TYR A 121 -2.98 -9.17 -16.33
N THR A 122 -4.01 -9.38 -15.51
CA THR A 122 -5.01 -8.36 -15.15
C THR A 122 -4.39 -7.07 -14.60
N GLY A 123 -3.42 -7.16 -13.69
CA GLY A 123 -2.75 -5.98 -13.13
C GLY A 123 -1.97 -5.16 -14.16
N MET A 124 -1.39 -5.83 -15.17
CA MET A 124 -0.64 -5.18 -16.25
C MET A 124 -1.58 -4.52 -17.28
N VAL A 125 -2.73 -5.13 -17.54
CA VAL A 125 -3.77 -4.58 -18.42
C VAL A 125 -4.43 -3.37 -17.78
N VAL A 126 -4.78 -3.43 -16.49
CA VAL A 126 -5.43 -2.32 -15.78
C VAL A 126 -4.55 -1.08 -15.74
N THR A 127 -3.27 -1.24 -15.38
CA THR A 127 -2.30 -0.13 -15.37
C THR A 127 -2.04 0.43 -16.76
N GLY A 128 -1.95 -0.42 -17.79
CA GLY A 128 -1.84 0.00 -19.19
C GLY A 128 -3.05 0.78 -19.69
N CYS A 129 -4.27 0.31 -19.44
CA CYS A 129 -5.49 1.01 -19.82
C CYS A 129 -5.63 2.35 -19.10
N LEU A 130 -5.31 2.41 -17.80
CA LEU A 130 -5.41 3.64 -17.01
C LEU A 130 -4.47 4.73 -17.55
N THR A 131 -3.23 4.36 -17.88
CA THR A 131 -2.24 5.30 -18.45
C THR A 131 -2.66 5.81 -19.82
N LEU A 132 -3.20 4.93 -20.68
CA LEU A 132 -3.74 5.34 -21.97
C LEU A 132 -4.90 6.32 -21.82
N ILE A 133 -5.86 6.04 -20.92
CA ILE A 133 -7.00 6.93 -20.67
C ILE A 133 -6.51 8.32 -20.23
N LEU A 134 -5.52 8.39 -19.34
CA LEU A 134 -4.95 9.67 -18.89
C LEU A 134 -4.28 10.45 -20.03
N VAL A 135 -3.53 9.77 -20.91
CA VAL A 135 -2.90 10.39 -22.09
C VAL A 135 -3.97 10.92 -23.06
N PHE A 136 -5.03 10.14 -23.31
CA PHE A 136 -6.14 10.57 -24.17
C PHE A 136 -6.87 11.79 -23.60
N LEU A 137 -7.14 11.81 -22.29
CA LEU A 137 -7.77 12.96 -21.63
C LEU A 137 -6.89 14.22 -21.72
N LEU A 138 -5.57 14.07 -21.56
CA LEU A 138 -4.62 15.17 -21.71
C LEU A 138 -4.64 15.73 -23.13
N LEU A 139 -4.60 14.85 -24.14
CA LEU A 139 -4.65 15.21 -25.56
C LEU A 139 -5.95 15.94 -25.92
N MET A 140 -7.09 15.43 -25.44
CA MET A 140 -8.40 16.06 -25.63
C MET A 140 -8.49 17.42 -24.97
N CYS A 141 -7.92 17.58 -23.76
CA CYS A 141 -7.86 18.85 -23.06
C CYS A 141 -7.01 19.88 -23.84
N CYS A 142 -5.82 19.47 -24.31
CA CYS A 142 -4.96 20.32 -25.13
C CYS A 142 -5.63 20.74 -26.44
N ALA A 143 -6.30 19.82 -27.14
CA ALA A 143 -7.04 20.11 -28.37
C ALA A 143 -8.18 21.10 -28.12
N ALA A 144 -8.95 20.92 -27.05
CA ALA A 144 -10.03 21.84 -26.66
C ALA A 144 -9.49 23.25 -26.33
N CYS A 145 -8.37 23.34 -25.60
CA CYS A 145 -7.71 24.62 -25.32
C CYS A 145 -7.26 25.32 -26.60
N ILE A 146 -6.67 24.58 -27.54
CA ILE A 146 -6.22 25.12 -28.82
C ILE A 146 -7.40 25.65 -29.65
N ILE A 147 -8.50 24.89 -29.76
CA ILE A 147 -9.70 25.29 -30.51
C ILE A 147 -10.33 26.56 -29.90
N LEU A 148 -10.41 26.67 -28.57
CA LEU A 148 -10.94 27.86 -27.89
C LEU A 148 -10.03 29.08 -28.06
N CYS A 149 -8.71 28.90 -28.02
CA CYS A 149 -7.74 29.96 -28.29
C CYS A 149 -7.84 30.47 -29.73
N PHE A 150 -7.98 29.57 -30.71
CA PHE A 150 -8.18 29.96 -32.11
C PHE A 150 -9.49 30.71 -32.32
N LYS A 151 -10.60 30.27 -31.71
CA LYS A 151 -11.87 30.99 -31.80
C LYS A 151 -11.78 32.38 -31.19
N LYS A 152 -11.06 32.54 -30.08
CA LYS A 152 -10.81 33.86 -29.47
C LYS A 152 -9.99 34.75 -30.40
N SER A 153 -8.87 34.25 -30.93
CA SER A 153 -8.04 35.01 -31.87
C SER A 153 -8.74 35.33 -33.18
N VAL A 154 -9.54 34.44 -33.76
CA VAL A 154 -10.32 34.74 -34.99
C VAL A 154 -11.42 35.77 -34.69
N THR A 155 -12.05 35.70 -33.51
CA THR A 155 -13.05 36.70 -33.10
C THR A 155 -12.40 38.07 -32.84
N ASP A 156 -11.20 38.08 -32.26
CA ASP A 156 -10.43 39.29 -31.98
C ASP A 156 -9.86 39.90 -33.26
N VAL A 157 -9.42 39.08 -34.23
CA VAL A 157 -8.95 39.52 -35.55
C VAL A 157 -10.11 40.00 -36.42
N VAL A 158 -11.28 39.35 -36.40
CA VAL A 158 -12.48 39.82 -37.13
C VAL A 158 -13.00 41.14 -36.55
N LYS A 159 -12.96 41.31 -35.21
CA LYS A 159 -13.27 42.60 -34.56
C LYS A 159 -12.21 43.67 -34.85
N ALA A 160 -10.93 43.32 -34.87
CA ALA A 160 -9.85 44.25 -35.18
C ALA A 160 -9.83 44.63 -36.67
N SER A 161 -10.16 43.71 -37.59
CA SER A 161 -10.32 43.99 -39.01
C SER A 161 -11.61 44.77 -39.31
N GLY A 162 -12.63 44.66 -38.46
CA GLY A 162 -13.77 45.57 -38.46
C GLY A 162 -13.45 46.98 -37.91
N MET A 163 -12.25 47.19 -37.36
CA MET A 163 -11.79 48.46 -36.76
C MET A 163 -10.48 48.98 -37.37
N MET A 164 -10.19 48.68 -38.64
CA MET A 164 -9.08 49.31 -39.37
C MET A 164 -9.63 50.14 -40.54
N PRO A 165 -9.47 51.49 -40.53
CA PRO A 165 -10.12 52.37 -41.49
C PRO A 165 -9.31 52.46 -42.78
N LEU A 166 -9.95 52.25 -43.93
CA LEU A 166 -9.52 52.91 -45.16
C LEU A 166 -10.72 53.41 -45.95
N LEU A 167 -10.62 54.71 -46.24
CA LEU A 167 -11.38 55.58 -47.14
C LEU A 167 -12.31 54.85 -48.13
N ASP A 168 -13.61 54.99 -47.94
CA ASP A 168 -14.43 55.81 -48.83
C ASP A 168 -15.79 56.18 -48.20
N ALA A 169 -16.19 57.42 -48.50
CA ALA A 169 -17.46 58.15 -48.42
C ALA A 169 -18.77 57.53 -47.84
N PRO A 170 -19.72 58.40 -47.41
CA PRO A 170 -20.70 58.14 -46.35
C PRO A 170 -22.03 57.56 -46.88
N VAL A 171 -22.86 57.08 -45.95
CA VAL A 171 -24.34 57.24 -45.88
C VAL A 171 -24.98 55.99 -45.25
N GLY A 172 -25.82 56.20 -44.25
CA GLY A 172 -26.91 55.27 -43.94
C GLY A 172 -27.01 54.89 -42.47
N ASP A 173 -27.84 55.65 -41.77
CA ASP A 173 -28.37 55.46 -40.42
C ASP A 173 -28.82 54.02 -40.09
N ALA A 174 -28.75 53.65 -38.80
CA ALA A 174 -29.88 53.13 -38.01
C ALA A 174 -29.41 52.40 -36.73
N ASP A 175 -29.77 52.99 -35.59
CA ASP A 175 -30.41 52.37 -34.40
C ASP A 175 -29.67 51.26 -33.63
N THR A 176 -29.13 51.56 -32.44
CA THR A 176 -29.81 51.44 -31.13
C THR A 176 -30.13 49.98 -30.74
N GLU A 177 -29.33 49.39 -29.83
CA GLU A 177 -29.87 48.93 -28.54
C GLU A 177 -28.74 48.59 -27.53
N SER A 178 -28.57 49.48 -26.56
CA SER A 178 -28.02 49.15 -25.26
C SER A 178 -29.13 48.57 -24.38
N SER A 179 -29.06 47.29 -24.01
CA SER A 179 -29.70 46.85 -22.77
C SER A 179 -29.21 45.49 -22.27
N PHE A 180 -28.94 45.46 -20.96
CA PHE A 180 -29.04 44.28 -20.10
C PHE A 180 -27.87 43.28 -20.04
N GLN A 181 -26.71 43.80 -19.66
CA GLN A 181 -25.81 43.04 -18.80
C GLN A 181 -26.23 43.26 -17.34
N GLY A 182 -27.05 42.37 -16.80
CA GLY A 182 -27.44 42.41 -15.39
C GLY A 182 -28.31 41.24 -14.99
N ARG A 183 -27.79 40.41 -14.08
CA ARG A 183 -28.49 39.40 -13.25
C ARG A 183 -28.53 37.97 -13.82
N MET A 184 -27.54 37.17 -13.40
CA MET A 184 -27.79 36.06 -12.47
C MET A 184 -26.47 35.42 -12.05
N GLY A 185 -25.95 35.88 -10.91
CA GLY A 185 -25.22 35.03 -9.99
C GLY A 185 -26.18 34.47 -8.94
N LEU A 186 -25.79 33.34 -8.36
CA LEU A 186 -26.31 32.69 -7.15
C LEU A 186 -27.70 32.05 -7.26
N THR A 187 -27.73 30.73 -7.46
CA THR A 187 -27.83 29.70 -6.41
C THR A 187 -27.45 28.34 -6.98
#